data_AF-A0A3Q0IY56-F1
#
_entry.id   AF-A0A3Q0IY56-F1
#
_cell.length_a   1.000
_cell.length_b   1.000
_cell.length_c   1.000
_cell.angle_alpha   90.00
_cell.angle_beta   90.00
_cell.angle_gamma   90.00
#
_symmetry.space_group_name_H-M   'P 1'
#
loop_
_entity.id
_entity.type
_entity.pdbx_description
1 polymer ?
#
loop_
_entity_poly.entity_id
_entity_poly.type
_entity_poly.pdbx_seq_one_letter_code
_entity_poly.pdbx_strand_id
1 'polypeptide(L)'
;MESKIQSTKSFLSSKSIEIESTNCWFRNCVQWFVEENNSGSLNDLHNFVYDQFILADLRDVQLNCLPANILEQEKLMLNGKFTLQTACKT
;
A
#
# COMPACT_ATOMS: atom_id res chain seq x y z
N MET A 1 -13.08 9.78 -8.49
CA MET A 1 -12.26 9.39 -7.33
C MET A 1 -12.30 7.87 -7.12
N GLU A 2 -13.46 7.28 -6.79
CA GLU A 2 -13.57 5.84 -6.46
C GLU A 2 -13.09 4.89 -7.57
N SER A 3 -13.35 5.20 -8.85
CA SER A 3 -12.85 4.40 -9.97
C SER A 3 -11.32 4.35 -10.04
N LYS A 4 -10.66 5.47 -9.75
CA LYS A 4 -9.20 5.57 -9.67
C LYS A 4 -8.67 4.79 -8.47
N ILE A 5 -9.32 4.90 -7.31
CA ILE A 5 -8.97 4.12 -6.10
C ILE A 5 -9.05 2.62 -6.38
N GLN A 6 -10.14 2.15 -6.97
CA GLN A 6 -10.31 0.72 -7.26
C GLN A 6 -9.31 0.22 -8.29
N SER A 7 -9.05 1.00 -9.35
CA SER A 7 -8.04 0.66 -10.36
C SER A 7 -6.63 0.59 -9.76
N THR A 8 -6.25 1.57 -8.95
CA THR A 8 -4.94 1.58 -8.29
C THR A 8 -4.82 0.47 -7.25
N LYS A 9 -5.89 0.14 -6.51
CA LYS A 9 -5.91 -1.02 -5.60
C LYS A 9 -5.62 -2.31 -6.36
N SER A 10 -6.27 -2.54 -7.50
CA SER A 10 -6.00 -3.69 -8.36
C SER A 10 -4.56 -3.72 -8.89
N PHE A 11 -4.01 -2.56 -9.24
CA PHE A 11 -2.61 -2.45 -9.64
C PHE A 11 -1.64 -2.82 -8.50
N LEU A 12 -1.86 -2.31 -7.29
CA LEU A 12 -1.04 -2.65 -6.11
C LEU A 12 -1.14 -4.14 -5.76
N SER A 13 -2.34 -4.73 -5.83
CA SER A 13 -2.53 -6.18 -5.62
C SER A 13 -1.75 -7.01 -6.64
N SER A 14 -1.65 -6.56 -7.90
CA SER A 14 -0.77 -7.20 -8.91
C SER A 14 0.72 -7.19 -8.53
N LYS A 15 1.13 -6.24 -7.67
CA LYS A 15 2.47 -6.14 -7.08
C LYS A 15 2.58 -6.82 -5.71
N SER A 16 1.57 -7.59 -5.30
CA SER A 16 1.48 -8.25 -3.98
C SER A 16 1.37 -7.29 -2.79
N ILE A 17 0.86 -6.07 -3.04
CA ILE A 17 0.57 -5.06 -2.02
C ILE A 17 -0.95 -5.01 -1.84
N GLU A 18 -1.43 -5.59 -0.74
CA GLU A 18 -2.86 -5.60 -0.40
C GLU A 18 -3.19 -4.43 0.52
N ILE A 19 -3.96 -3.46 0.02
CA ILE A 19 -4.35 -2.27 0.77
C ILE A 19 -5.86 -2.03 0.65
N GLU A 20 -6.49 -1.62 1.74
CA GLU A 20 -7.92 -1.36 1.74
C GLU A 20 -8.29 -0.04 1.05
N SER A 21 -9.44 -0.03 0.38
CA SER A 21 -9.95 1.17 -0.28
C SER A 21 -10.28 2.30 0.70
N THR A 22 -10.47 1.96 1.97
CA THR A 22 -10.73 2.87 3.10
C THR A 22 -9.45 3.33 3.80
N ASN A 23 -8.27 2.81 3.43
CA ASN A 23 -7.01 3.21 4.05
C ASN A 23 -6.73 4.71 3.79
N CYS A 24 -6.54 5.47 4.87
CA CYS A 24 -6.41 6.93 4.81
C CYS A 24 -5.18 7.37 4.01
N TRP A 25 -4.02 6.72 4.22
CA TRP A 25 -2.79 7.04 3.49
C TRP A 25 -2.98 6.86 1.98
N PHE A 26 -3.58 5.74 1.58
CA PHE A 26 -3.82 5.43 0.18
C PHE A 26 -4.80 6.40 -0.48
N ARG A 27 -5.93 6.69 0.17
CA ARG A 27 -6.93 7.64 -0.36
C ARG A 27 -6.34 9.03 -0.52
N ASN A 28 -5.58 9.50 0.47
CA ASN A 28 -4.93 10.80 0.43
C ASN A 28 -3.85 10.87 -0.66
N CYS A 29 -3.09 9.80 -0.87
CA CYS A 29 -2.09 9.71 -1.93
C CYS A 29 -2.74 9.81 -3.33
N VAL A 30 -3.83 9.07 -3.56
CA VAL A 30 -4.61 9.15 -4.81
C VAL A 30 -5.23 10.53 -4.99
N GLN A 31 -5.81 11.11 -3.93
CA GLN A 31 -6.41 12.44 -3.98
C GLN A 31 -5.37 13.50 -4.33
N TRP A 32 -4.22 13.49 -3.66
CA TRP A 32 -3.13 14.43 -3.92
C TRP A 32 -2.69 14.40 -5.39
N PHE A 33 -2.51 13.20 -5.96
CA PHE A 33 -2.18 13.07 -7.38
C PHE A 33 -3.25 13.67 -8.30
N VAL A 34 -4.53 13.41 -8.00
CA VAL A 34 -5.65 13.91 -8.83
C VAL A 34 -5.76 15.43 -8.76
N GLU A 35 -5.50 16.03 -7.59
CA GLU A 35 -5.53 17.48 -7.39
C GLU A 35 -4.35 18.17 -8.08
N GLU A 36 -3.14 17.61 -7.97
CA GLU A 36 -1.93 18.21 -8.53
C GLU A 36 -1.78 17.94 -10.05
N ASN A 37 -2.31 16.81 -10.53
CA ASN A 37 -2.16 16.35 -11.91
C ASN A 37 -3.51 16.04 -12.55
N ASN A 38 -4.30 17.10 -12.81
CA ASN A 38 -5.66 17.02 -13.35
C ASN A 38 -5.77 16.22 -14.67
N SER A 39 -4.70 16.15 -15.46
CA SER A 39 -4.62 15.40 -16.73
C SER A 39 -3.74 14.14 -16.69
N GLY A 40 -3.26 13.72 -15.52
CA GLY A 40 -2.43 12.52 -15.39
C GLY A 40 -3.17 11.25 -15.82
N SER A 41 -2.50 10.38 -16.58
CA SER A 41 -3.07 9.11 -17.01
C SER A 41 -3.27 8.15 -15.83
N LEU A 42 -4.05 7.08 -16.02
CA LEU A 42 -4.16 6.03 -15.00
C LEU A 42 -2.82 5.36 -14.72
N ASN A 43 -1.97 5.22 -15.74
CA ASN A 43 -0.64 4.64 -15.59
C ASN A 43 0.28 5.54 -14.75
N ASP A 44 0.18 6.86 -14.93
CA ASP A 44 0.94 7.83 -14.13
C ASP A 44 0.52 7.77 -12.65
N LEU A 45 -0.79 7.66 -12.39
CA LEU A 45 -1.31 7.47 -11.04
C LEU A 45 -0.81 6.17 -10.41
N HIS A 46 -0.82 5.06 -11.16
CA HIS A 46 -0.36 3.75 -10.69
C HIS A 46 1.12 3.81 -10.28
N ASN A 47 1.97 4.35 -11.16
CA ASN A 47 3.39 4.50 -10.88
C ASN A 47 3.63 5.44 -9.70
N PHE A 48 2.96 6.60 -9.67
CA PHE A 48 3.10 7.55 -8.59
C PHE A 48 2.76 6.92 -7.23
N VAL A 49 1.60 6.27 -7.10
CA VAL A 49 1.19 5.66 -5.83
C VAL A 49 2.15 4.55 -5.41
N TYR A 50 2.64 3.75 -6.36
CA TYR A 50 3.63 2.72 -6.07
C TYR A 50 4.95 3.31 -5.59
N ASP A 51 5.47 4.33 -6.26
CA ASP A 51 6.71 4.99 -5.86
C ASP A 51 6.56 5.63 -4.47
N GLN A 52 5.43 6.29 -4.19
CA GLN A 52 5.14 6.81 -2.86
C GLN A 52 5.04 5.71 -1.81
N PHE A 53 4.46 4.56 -2.13
CA PHE A 53 4.36 3.42 -1.21
C PHE A 53 5.74 2.85 -0.87
N ILE A 54 6.63 2.69 -1.86
CA ILE A 54 7.98 2.16 -1.66
C ILE A 54 8.83 3.09 -0.78
N LEU A 55 8.61 4.41 -0.87
CA LEU A 55 9.30 5.41 -0.07
C LEU A 55 8.69 5.62 1.32
N ALA A 56 7.43 5.23 1.52
CA ALA A 56 6.72 5.48 2.75
C ALA A 56 7.19 4.57 3.90
N ASP A 57 7.06 5.08 5.12
CA ASP A 57 7.13 4.25 6.31
C ASP A 57 5.84 3.42 6.44
N LEU A 58 5.94 2.09 6.48
CA LEU A 58 4.75 1.24 6.57
C LEU A 58 3.98 1.42 7.89
N ARG A 59 4.58 2.04 8.92
CA ARG A 59 3.88 2.46 10.14
C ARG A 59 2.91 3.61 9.86
N ASP A 60 3.28 4.53 8.97
CA ASP A 60 2.43 5.66 8.55
C ASP A 60 1.37 5.20 7.54
N VAL A 61 1.71 4.24 6.68
CA VAL A 61 0.74 3.60 5.76
C VAL A 61 -0.31 2.80 6.53
N GLN A 62 0.02 2.31 7.73
CA GLN A 62 -0.83 1.44 8.55
C GLN A 62 -1.23 0.15 7.82
N LEU A 63 -0.26 -0.48 7.16
CA LEU A 63 -0.47 -1.73 6.43
C LEU A 63 -0.35 -2.94 7.37
N ASN A 64 -1.50 -3.47 7.80
CA ASN A 64 -1.55 -4.66 8.64
C ASN A 64 -1.62 -5.94 7.78
N CYS A 65 -0.46 -6.43 7.31
CA CYS A 65 -0.42 -7.63 6.47
C CYS A 65 -0.10 -8.93 7.23
N LEU A 66 0.42 -8.84 8.46
CA LEU A 66 0.77 -10.02 9.26
C LEU A 66 -0.39 -10.45 10.18
N PRO A 67 -0.54 -11.75 10.48
CA PRO A 67 -1.50 -12.22 11.48
C PRO A 67 -1.28 -11.60 12.85
N ALA A 68 -2.35 -11.17 13.52
CA ALA A 68 -2.26 -10.41 14.78
C ALA A 68 -1.55 -11.16 15.92
N ASN A 69 -1.65 -12.49 15.97
CA ASN A 69 -1.07 -13.33 17.01
C ASN A 69 0.33 -13.85 16.67
N ILE A 70 0.99 -13.32 15.63
CA ILE A 70 2.29 -13.83 15.16
C ILE A 70 3.37 -13.80 16.25
N LEU A 71 3.33 -12.82 17.15
CA LEU A 71 4.29 -12.67 18.26
C LEU A 71 4.04 -13.66 19.41
N GLU A 72 2.86 -14.26 19.47
CA GLU A 72 2.46 -15.21 20.53
C GLU A 72 2.82 -16.66 20.17
N GLN A 73 3.21 -16.92 18.92
CA GLN A 73 3.53 -18.26 18.43
C GLN A 73 5.04 -18.54 18.58
N GLU A 74 5.41 -19.59 19.30
CA GLU A 74 6.81 -20.05 19.39
C GLU A 74 7.37 -20.45 18.02
N LYS A 75 6.52 -21.06 17.18
CA LYS A 75 6.86 -21.45 15.82
C LYS A 75 5.64 -21.34 14.92
N LEU A 76 5.78 -20.62 13.81
CA LEU A 76 4.72 -20.42 12.83
C LEU A 76 5.28 -20.55 11.40
N MET A 77 4.47 -21.10 10.50
CA MET A 77 4.71 -21.04 9.07
C MET A 77 3.74 -20.04 8.44
N LEU A 78 4.27 -18.98 7.83
CA LEU A 78 3.48 -18.03 7.05
C LEU A 78 3.35 -18.52 5.61
N ASN A 79 2.12 -18.73 5.16
CA ASN A 79 1.81 -19.09 3.78
C ASN A 79 1.28 -17.87 3.04
N GLY A 80 1.83 -17.57 1.86
CA GLY A 80 1.39 -16.45 1.02
C GLY A 80 2.47 -15.41 0.79
N LYS A 81 2.05 -14.21 0.37
CA LYS A 81 2.92 -13.08 0.08
C LYS A 81 2.64 -11.97 1.08
N PHE A 82 3.71 -11.42 1.66
CA PHE A 82 3.64 -10.37 2.66
C PHE A 82 4.55 -9.23 2.23
N THR A 83 4.00 -8.01 2.23
CA THR A 83 4.78 -6.80 1.96
C THR A 83 5.32 -6.27 3.28
N LEU A 84 6.65 -6.29 3.43
CA LEU A 84 7.34 -5.93 4.67
C LEU A 84 8.36 -4.81 4.41
N GLN A 85 8.70 -4.08 5.46
CA GLN A 85 9.77 -3.08 5.45
C GLN A 85 10.89 -3.52 6.39
N THR A 86 12.13 -3.51 5.90
CA THR A 86 13.32 -3.77 6.72
C THR A 86 13.67 -2.51 7.50
N ALA A 87 13.44 -2.53 8.82
CA ALA A 87 13.90 -1.47 9.71
C ALA A 87 15.30 -1.81 10.25
N CYS A 88 16.28 -0.92 10.05
CA CYS A 88 17.55 -1.01 10.77
C CYS A 88 17.35 -0.40 12.17
N LYS A 89 17.50 -1.20 13.22
CA LYS A 89 17.66 -0.69 14.58
C LYS A 89 19.15 -0.41 14.78
N THR A 90 19.55 0.86 14.70
CA THR A 90 20.84 1.34 15.23
C THR A 90 20.85 1.33 16.74
#